data_AF-B4EIH1-F1
#
_entry.id   AF-B4EIH1-F1
#
_cell.length_a   1.000
_cell.length_b   1.000
_cell.length_c   1.000
_cell.angle_alpha   90.00
_cell.angle_beta   90.00
_cell.angle_gamma   90.00
#
_symmetry.space_group_name_H-M   'P 1'
#
loop_
_entity.id
_entity.type
_entity.pdbx_description
1 polymer ?
#
loop_
_entity_poly.entity_id
_entity_poly.type
_entity_poly.pdbx_seq_one_letter_code
_entity_poly.pdbx_strand_id
1 'polypeptide(L)'
;MTQSADSISRFPVASYQDVRARLLARDEIALIDVREEDPYAQGHPLWAANFPLSKLELDAWTRIPRRDTPIVVFGEAGGEDLAPRAAATLARLGYTDVRLLDGGLAGWVAAGGELFIDVNVPSKSFGEWVEAERHTPSLSAQEVQALLDAKADVVIVDARRFDEYQTMNIPTSTSVPGAELVLRVRALAPNPHTQVIVNCAGRTRSIIGTQSLVNAGLPNPVAALRNGTIGWTLAGQTLERGAARRFPDEIDAAQRADARRAARAVAERAGVPRIALADVAALDEPGRTLYRFDVRTPEEYEAGHLPGFLSTPGGQLVQETDHHAAVRGARIVLADDDGVRADMTASWLAQMGWDVRVVEPAGTAAFAERGQPPRDVPATPPATDVSPATLAGWLKEAAPGELAIVDVTASANYVKRHIPGAWFAVRAQLRDALAAIPPAKRYVFTCGSSLLARFAADDARALLPESADIRVLTGGTAAWIDAGLPLESGETRLASPRVDRYRRPYEGTDNAAAAMQAYLDWEYGLVDQLKRDGTHHFNVI
;
A
#
# COMPACT_ATOMS: atom_id res chain seq x y z
N MET A 1 -11.73 24.12 26.97
CA MET A 1 -12.73 24.85 26.14
C MET A 1 -13.50 23.80 25.36
N THR A 2 -14.75 23.58 25.74
CA THR A 2 -15.68 22.64 25.13
C THR A 2 -15.96 23.05 23.69
N GLN A 3 -15.51 22.25 22.70
CA GLN A 3 -16.02 22.37 21.35
C GLN A 3 -17.45 21.85 21.36
N SER A 4 -18.41 22.75 21.17
CA SER A 4 -19.80 22.38 20.89
C SER A 4 -19.87 21.67 19.53
N ALA A 5 -20.91 20.85 19.36
CA ALA A 5 -21.26 20.17 18.11
C ALA A 5 -21.45 21.11 16.90
N ASP A 6 -21.35 22.43 17.11
CA ASP A 6 -21.52 23.51 16.13
C ASP A 6 -20.28 23.73 15.23
N SER A 7 -19.16 23.04 15.47
CA SER A 7 -17.94 23.14 14.64
C SER A 7 -17.86 22.14 13.49
N ILE A 8 -18.79 21.18 13.44
CA ILE A 8 -18.79 20.04 12.49
C ILE A 8 -19.38 20.44 11.11
N SER A 9 -20.04 21.60 11.00
CA SER A 9 -20.73 22.10 9.79
C SER A 9 -19.91 23.03 8.87
N ARG A 10 -18.57 23.09 9.02
CA ARG A 10 -17.76 24.20 8.45
C ARG A 10 -16.96 23.91 7.18
N PHE A 11 -16.98 22.69 6.64
CA PHE A 11 -16.21 22.37 5.43
C PHE A 11 -17.06 22.49 4.16
N PRO A 12 -16.53 23.07 3.07
CA PRO A 12 -17.21 23.08 1.79
C PRO A 12 -17.47 21.66 1.28
N VAL A 13 -18.46 21.52 0.41
CA VAL A 13 -18.84 20.24 -0.18
C VAL A 13 -18.35 20.18 -1.65
N ALA A 14 -17.98 18.99 -2.11
CA ALA A 14 -17.71 18.68 -3.52
C ALA A 14 -18.68 17.59 -3.99
N SER A 15 -19.35 17.80 -5.11
CA SER A 15 -20.22 16.80 -5.73
C SER A 15 -19.41 15.73 -6.46
N TYR A 16 -20.05 14.60 -6.78
CA TYR A 16 -19.50 13.63 -7.73
C TYR A 16 -19.06 14.28 -9.05
N GLN A 17 -19.84 15.23 -9.57
CA GLN A 17 -19.54 15.94 -10.81
C GLN A 17 -18.27 16.79 -10.69
N ASP A 18 -18.03 17.44 -9.54
CA ASP A 18 -16.82 18.21 -9.30
C ASP A 18 -15.58 17.31 -9.29
N VAL A 19 -15.66 16.17 -8.60
CA VAL A 19 -14.57 15.18 -8.56
C VAL A 19 -14.31 14.61 -9.95
N ARG A 20 -15.37 14.21 -10.67
CA ARG A 20 -15.27 13.67 -12.03
C ARG A 20 -14.66 14.69 -12.99
N ALA A 21 -15.08 15.95 -12.93
CA ALA A 21 -14.56 17.01 -13.79
C ALA A 21 -13.04 17.18 -13.62
N ARG A 22 -12.55 17.19 -12.37
CA ARG A 22 -11.10 17.26 -12.07
C ARG A 22 -10.35 16.05 -12.61
N LEU A 23 -10.87 14.84 -12.40
CA LEU A 23 -10.26 13.61 -12.91
C LEU A 23 -10.17 13.61 -14.45
N LEU A 24 -11.22 14.07 -15.14
CA LEU A 24 -11.22 14.19 -16.60
C LEU A 24 -10.24 15.26 -17.10
N ALA A 25 -10.16 16.39 -16.40
CA ALA A 25 -9.20 17.47 -16.69
C ALA A 25 -7.75 17.11 -16.32
N ARG A 26 -7.54 16.03 -15.56
CA ARG A 26 -6.26 15.64 -14.94
C ARG A 26 -5.73 16.69 -13.97
N ASP A 27 -6.63 17.46 -13.37
CA ASP A 27 -6.31 18.36 -12.27
C ASP A 27 -6.00 17.57 -11.01
N GLU A 28 -5.07 18.09 -10.19
CA GLU A 28 -4.71 17.42 -8.95
C GLU A 28 -5.89 17.31 -7.98
N ILE A 29 -6.12 16.09 -7.49
CA ILE A 29 -7.11 15.79 -6.47
C ILE A 29 -6.68 14.60 -5.60
N ALA A 30 -6.87 14.73 -4.29
CA ALA A 30 -6.83 13.61 -3.36
C ALA A 30 -8.27 13.28 -2.93
N LEU A 31 -8.87 12.25 -3.54
CA LEU A 31 -10.11 11.67 -3.06
C LEU A 31 -9.76 10.62 -2.01
N ILE A 32 -10.13 10.84 -0.75
CA ILE A 32 -9.72 9.95 0.34
C ILE A 32 -10.92 9.34 1.08
N ASP A 33 -10.85 8.02 1.25
CA ASP A 33 -11.77 7.25 2.07
C ASP A 33 -11.18 7.09 3.47
N VAL A 34 -11.87 7.63 4.49
CA VAL A 34 -11.36 7.64 5.86
C VAL A 34 -11.87 6.51 6.74
N ARG A 35 -12.59 5.56 6.14
CA ARG A 35 -12.94 4.30 6.80
C ARG A 35 -11.70 3.42 6.95
N GLU A 36 -11.82 2.39 7.78
CA GLU A 36 -10.79 1.35 7.87
C GLU A 36 -10.67 0.55 6.55
N GLU A 37 -9.58 -0.21 6.38
CA GLU A 37 -9.26 -0.86 5.09
C GLU A 37 -10.35 -1.87 4.64
N ASP A 38 -10.94 -2.64 5.57
CA ASP A 38 -11.97 -3.62 5.22
C ASP A 38 -13.23 -2.98 4.63
N PRO A 39 -13.92 -2.01 5.28
CA PRO A 39 -15.09 -1.35 4.70
C PRO A 39 -14.75 -0.53 3.45
N TYR A 40 -13.53 0.01 3.32
CA TYR A 40 -13.04 0.59 2.06
C TYR A 40 -13.06 -0.47 0.94
N ALA A 41 -12.46 -1.64 1.19
CA ALA A 41 -12.39 -2.73 0.24
C ALA A 41 -13.75 -3.36 -0.13
N GLN A 42 -14.83 -3.05 0.59
CA GLN A 42 -16.19 -3.48 0.22
C GLN A 42 -16.86 -2.55 -0.81
N GLY A 43 -16.28 -1.40 -1.13
CA GLY A 43 -16.86 -0.47 -2.10
C GLY A 43 -16.27 0.93 -2.00
N HIS A 44 -15.56 1.38 -3.03
CA HIS A 44 -14.97 2.70 -3.13
C HIS A 44 -14.85 3.19 -4.59
N PRO A 45 -14.78 4.51 -4.86
CA PRO A 45 -14.45 5.06 -6.17
C PRO A 45 -13.07 4.61 -6.68
N LEU A 46 -12.90 4.48 -8.00
CA LEU A 46 -11.64 4.01 -8.62
C LEU A 46 -10.39 4.69 -8.08
N TRP A 47 -10.43 6.02 -7.99
CA TRP A 47 -9.31 6.87 -7.61
C TRP A 47 -9.32 7.29 -6.13
N ALA A 48 -10.20 6.69 -5.31
CA ALA A 48 -10.18 6.93 -3.87
C ALA A 48 -8.98 6.19 -3.25
N ALA A 49 -8.16 6.91 -2.48
CA ALA A 49 -7.11 6.32 -1.68
C ALA A 49 -7.61 6.11 -0.24
N ASN A 50 -7.32 4.95 0.37
CA ASN A 50 -7.68 4.70 1.76
C ASN A 50 -6.73 5.45 2.72
N PHE A 51 -7.31 6.29 3.59
CA PHE A 51 -6.66 7.04 4.66
C PHE A 51 -7.47 6.88 5.95
N PRO A 52 -7.42 5.71 6.61
CA PRO A 52 -8.23 5.47 7.80
C PRO A 52 -8.06 6.61 8.81
N LEU A 53 -9.17 7.15 9.32
CA LEU A 53 -9.14 8.24 10.32
C LEU A 53 -8.24 7.89 11.50
N SER A 54 -8.16 6.59 11.85
CA SER A 54 -7.26 6.06 12.86
C SER A 54 -5.79 6.49 12.68
N LYS A 55 -5.29 6.63 11.45
CA LYS A 55 -3.86 6.85 11.16
C LYS A 55 -3.60 8.14 10.38
N LEU A 56 -4.61 8.98 10.18
CA LEU A 56 -4.56 10.11 9.26
C LEU A 56 -3.35 11.03 9.47
N GLU A 57 -3.03 11.38 10.73
CA GLU A 57 -1.87 12.21 11.07
C GLU A 57 -0.53 11.57 10.68
N LEU A 58 -0.44 10.25 10.68
CA LEU A 58 0.80 9.51 10.44
C LEU A 58 1.15 9.36 8.96
N ASP A 59 0.15 9.55 8.09
CA ASP A 59 0.25 9.23 6.67
C ASP A 59 0.03 10.46 5.77
N ALA A 60 -0.75 11.45 6.23
CA ALA A 60 -1.15 12.58 5.41
C ALA A 60 0.04 13.35 4.83
N TRP A 61 1.04 13.71 5.64
CA TRP A 61 2.15 14.56 5.20
C TRP A 61 3.03 13.89 4.14
N THR A 62 3.26 12.58 4.25
CA THR A 62 4.04 11.84 3.25
C THR A 62 3.26 11.63 1.96
N ARG A 63 1.97 11.26 2.04
CA ARG A 63 1.18 10.87 0.87
C ARG A 63 0.51 12.05 0.17
N ILE A 64 0.31 13.18 0.85
CA ILE A 64 -0.24 14.44 0.32
C ILE A 64 0.69 15.59 0.72
N PRO A 65 1.91 15.68 0.19
CA PRO A 65 2.93 16.60 0.71
C PRO A 65 2.55 18.08 0.53
N ARG A 66 1.74 18.40 -0.48
CA ARG A 66 1.30 19.77 -0.78
C ARG A 66 0.06 20.16 0.02
N ARG A 67 0.16 21.24 0.82
CA ARG A 67 -0.87 21.69 1.78
C ARG A 67 -2.07 22.42 1.16
N ASP A 68 -1.96 22.86 -0.08
CA ASP A 68 -3.06 23.44 -0.86
C ASP A 68 -3.63 22.46 -1.91
N THR A 69 -3.31 21.17 -1.78
CA THR A 69 -3.92 20.12 -2.62
C THR A 69 -5.44 20.11 -2.41
N PRO A 70 -6.26 20.05 -3.48
CA PRO A 70 -7.69 19.80 -3.36
C PRO A 70 -7.94 18.40 -2.79
N ILE A 71 -8.45 18.33 -1.56
CA ILE A 71 -8.78 17.09 -0.87
C ILE A 71 -10.29 16.96 -0.75
N VAL A 72 -10.83 15.81 -1.17
CA VAL A 72 -12.23 15.44 -0.98
C VAL A 72 -12.29 14.21 -0.07
N VAL A 73 -12.96 14.35 1.06
CA VAL A 73 -13.00 13.36 2.15
C VAL A 73 -14.38 12.74 2.24
N PHE A 74 -14.45 11.42 2.44
CA PHE A 74 -15.68 10.71 2.75
C PHE A 74 -15.42 9.48 3.60
N GLY A 75 -16.44 9.01 4.30
CA GLY A 75 -16.39 7.73 5.02
C GLY A 75 -17.35 7.69 6.19
N GLU A 76 -18.09 6.59 6.33
CA GLU A 76 -18.99 6.33 7.44
C GLU A 76 -18.60 5.01 8.12
N ALA A 77 -18.64 4.96 9.45
CA ALA A 77 -18.46 3.74 10.22
C ALA A 77 -19.40 3.71 11.42
N GLY A 78 -20.10 2.58 11.63
CA GLY A 78 -21.01 2.43 12.77
C GLY A 78 -22.19 3.40 12.80
N GLY A 79 -22.57 3.96 11.64
CA GLY A 79 -23.58 5.02 11.54
C GLY A 79 -23.08 6.43 11.88
N GLU A 80 -21.78 6.60 12.14
CA GLU A 80 -21.13 7.91 12.31
C GLU A 80 -20.42 8.31 11.00
N ASP A 81 -20.73 9.51 10.50
CA ASP A 81 -19.96 10.15 9.45
C ASP A 81 -18.59 10.60 9.99
N LEU A 82 -17.53 9.96 9.50
CA LEU A 82 -16.15 10.21 9.90
C LEU A 82 -15.54 11.42 9.16
N ALA A 83 -16.12 11.83 8.03
CA ALA A 83 -15.53 12.80 7.12
C ALA A 83 -15.32 14.19 7.78
N PRO A 84 -16.25 14.75 8.58
CA PRO A 84 -16.03 16.02 9.27
C PRO A 84 -14.86 15.98 10.26
N ARG A 85 -14.70 14.87 11.01
CA ARG A 85 -13.57 14.68 11.95
C ARG A 85 -12.25 14.61 11.19
N ALA A 86 -12.21 13.85 10.10
CA ALA A 86 -11.04 13.79 9.24
C ALA A 86 -10.68 15.15 8.62
N ALA A 87 -11.67 15.90 8.13
CA ALA A 87 -11.46 17.23 7.56
C ALA A 87 -10.91 18.21 8.60
N ALA A 88 -11.42 18.19 9.84
CA ALA A 88 -10.90 18.99 10.95
C ALA A 88 -9.45 18.61 11.32
N THR A 89 -9.11 17.32 11.26
CA THR A 89 -7.73 16.86 11.46
C THR A 89 -6.83 17.37 10.33
N LEU A 90 -7.21 17.22 9.07
CA LEU A 90 -6.44 17.75 7.93
C LEU A 90 -6.23 19.27 8.04
N ALA A 91 -7.26 20.03 8.40
CA ALA A 91 -7.14 21.48 8.61
C ALA A 91 -6.10 21.82 9.70
N ARG A 92 -6.08 21.08 10.82
CA ARG A 92 -5.04 21.23 11.87
C ARG A 92 -3.64 20.86 11.38
N LEU A 93 -3.54 19.91 10.44
CA LEU A 93 -2.28 19.54 9.79
C LEU A 93 -1.82 20.56 8.75
N GLY A 94 -2.58 21.64 8.54
CA GLY A 94 -2.25 22.75 7.66
C GLY A 94 -2.85 22.65 6.25
N TYR A 95 -3.72 21.67 5.97
CA TYR A 95 -4.38 21.59 4.67
C TYR A 95 -5.44 22.67 4.51
N THR A 96 -5.46 23.32 3.34
CA THR A 96 -6.24 24.54 3.13
C THR A 96 -7.43 24.40 2.17
N ASP A 97 -7.45 23.37 1.30
CA ASP A 97 -8.58 23.07 0.41
C ASP A 97 -9.14 21.67 0.71
N VAL A 98 -9.84 21.56 1.84
CA VAL A 98 -10.47 20.31 2.29
C VAL A 98 -11.98 20.40 2.13
N ARG A 99 -12.57 19.42 1.45
CA ARG A 99 -14.01 19.34 1.16
C ARG A 99 -14.56 17.99 1.60
N LEU A 100 -15.85 17.97 1.93
CA LEU A 100 -16.60 16.74 2.14
C LEU A 100 -17.22 16.29 0.80
N LEU A 101 -17.26 14.99 0.53
CA LEU A 101 -18.00 14.47 -0.62
C LEU A 101 -19.51 14.57 -0.37
N ASP A 102 -20.24 15.18 -1.29
CA ASP A 102 -21.69 15.35 -1.18
C ASP A 102 -22.39 13.99 -1.07
N GLY A 103 -23.15 13.80 0.02
CA GLY A 103 -23.82 12.54 0.32
C GLY A 103 -22.88 11.34 0.57
N GLY A 104 -21.56 11.55 0.70
CA GLY A 104 -20.57 10.50 0.89
C GLY A 104 -20.61 9.42 -0.21
N LEU A 105 -20.37 8.16 0.18
CA LEU A 105 -20.38 7.04 -0.77
C LEU A 105 -21.77 6.80 -1.38
N ALA A 106 -22.83 7.00 -0.61
CA ALA A 106 -24.20 6.86 -1.11
C ALA A 106 -24.51 7.94 -2.17
N GLY A 107 -24.04 9.18 -1.96
CA GLY A 107 -24.13 10.27 -2.92
C GLY A 107 -23.37 9.98 -4.21
N TRP A 108 -22.17 9.40 -4.11
CA TRP A 108 -21.40 8.92 -5.27
C TRP A 108 -22.22 7.95 -6.14
N VAL A 109 -22.80 6.92 -5.53
CA VAL A 109 -23.63 5.92 -6.23
C VAL A 109 -24.90 6.55 -6.80
N ALA A 110 -25.60 7.38 -6.02
CA ALA A 110 -26.83 8.04 -6.46
C ALA A 110 -26.60 8.97 -7.66
N ALA A 111 -25.40 9.55 -7.78
CA ALA A 111 -24.99 10.36 -8.93
C ALA A 111 -24.51 9.55 -10.14
N GLY A 112 -24.54 8.21 -10.06
CA GLY A 112 -24.12 7.30 -11.13
C GLY A 112 -22.63 7.01 -11.17
N GLY A 113 -21.90 7.27 -10.08
CA GLY A 113 -20.49 6.93 -9.96
C GLY A 113 -20.29 5.42 -9.75
N GLU A 114 -19.32 4.85 -10.46
CA GLU A 114 -18.96 3.43 -10.33
C GLU A 114 -18.26 3.18 -8.98
N LEU A 115 -18.55 2.03 -8.36
CA LEU A 115 -17.83 1.54 -7.19
C LEU A 115 -17.05 0.28 -7.54
N PHE A 116 -15.88 0.17 -6.92
CA PHE A 116 -15.00 -0.97 -7.00
C PHE A 116 -14.82 -1.57 -5.62
N ILE A 117 -14.54 -2.86 -5.58
CA ILE A 117 -14.19 -3.59 -4.35
C ILE A 117 -12.70 -3.95 -4.37
N ASP A 118 -12.18 -4.52 -3.29
CA ASP A 118 -10.76 -4.84 -3.06
C ASP A 118 -9.91 -3.57 -2.86
N VAL A 119 -8.59 -3.69 -3.03
CA VAL A 119 -7.60 -2.64 -2.83
C VAL A 119 -6.69 -2.52 -4.06
N ASN A 120 -6.04 -1.36 -4.20
CA ASN A 120 -5.14 -1.07 -5.32
C ASN A 120 -5.80 -1.23 -6.70
N VAL A 121 -7.09 -0.91 -6.76
CA VAL A 121 -7.96 -1.15 -7.92
C VAL A 121 -7.43 -0.53 -9.21
N PRO A 122 -6.90 0.72 -9.24
CA PRO A 122 -6.34 1.27 -10.48
C PRO A 122 -5.26 0.37 -11.09
N SER A 123 -4.33 -0.11 -10.27
CA SER A 123 -3.23 -0.97 -10.70
C SER A 123 -3.71 -2.33 -11.20
N LYS A 124 -4.66 -2.95 -10.48
CA LYS A 124 -5.22 -4.26 -10.85
C LYS A 124 -6.04 -4.18 -12.13
N SER A 125 -6.90 -3.17 -12.23
CA SER A 125 -7.72 -2.91 -13.41
C SER A 125 -6.86 -2.59 -14.62
N PHE A 126 -5.75 -1.86 -14.43
CA PHE A 126 -4.78 -1.64 -15.49
C PHE A 126 -4.10 -2.93 -15.94
N GLY A 127 -3.77 -3.86 -15.03
CA GLY A 127 -3.26 -5.18 -15.38
C GLY A 127 -4.22 -5.94 -16.31
N GLU A 128 -5.51 -5.98 -15.97
CA GLU A 128 -6.53 -6.61 -16.82
C GLU A 128 -6.71 -5.88 -18.17
N TRP A 129 -6.62 -4.55 -18.16
CA TRP A 129 -6.65 -3.74 -19.38
C TRP A 129 -5.46 -4.06 -20.31
N VAL A 130 -4.27 -4.28 -19.77
CA VAL A 130 -3.09 -4.70 -20.54
C VAL A 130 -3.30 -6.07 -21.17
N GLU A 131 -3.82 -7.07 -20.43
CA GLU A 131 -4.11 -8.39 -21.00
C GLU A 131 -5.16 -8.32 -22.11
N ALA A 132 -6.22 -7.51 -21.93
CA ALA A 132 -7.27 -7.35 -22.91
C ALA A 132 -6.76 -6.76 -24.24
N GLU A 133 -5.90 -5.74 -24.18
CA GLU A 133 -5.37 -5.04 -25.37
C GLU A 133 -4.20 -5.77 -26.04
N ARG A 134 -3.31 -6.39 -25.26
CA ARG A 134 -2.07 -7.00 -25.77
C ARG A 134 -2.14 -8.51 -25.92
N HIS A 135 -3.20 -9.13 -25.42
CA HIS A 135 -3.34 -10.59 -25.37
C HIS A 135 -2.12 -11.25 -24.73
N THR A 136 -1.68 -10.71 -23.59
CA THR A 136 -0.48 -11.14 -22.87
C THR A 136 -0.47 -12.67 -22.74
N PRO A 137 0.56 -13.39 -23.24
CA PRO A 137 0.55 -14.84 -23.26
C PRO A 137 0.42 -15.43 -21.86
N SER A 138 -0.38 -16.48 -21.69
CA SER A 138 -0.53 -17.17 -20.41
C SER A 138 -0.67 -18.68 -20.55
N LEU A 139 -0.12 -19.42 -19.58
CA LEU A 139 -0.27 -20.86 -19.42
C LEU A 139 -1.11 -21.17 -18.19
N SER A 140 -1.97 -22.18 -18.27
CA SER A 140 -2.71 -22.71 -17.12
C SER A 140 -1.78 -23.40 -16.13
N ALA A 141 -2.25 -23.54 -14.89
CA ALA A 141 -1.53 -24.25 -13.84
C ALA A 141 -1.21 -25.71 -14.24
N GLN A 142 -2.14 -26.38 -14.94
CA GLN A 142 -1.97 -27.74 -15.45
C GLN A 142 -0.88 -27.83 -16.53
N GLU A 143 -0.83 -26.88 -17.47
CA GLU A 143 0.21 -26.82 -18.49
C GLU A 143 1.60 -26.60 -17.86
N VAL A 144 1.71 -25.70 -16.88
CA VAL A 144 2.98 -25.45 -16.18
C VAL A 144 3.41 -26.66 -15.36
N GLN A 145 2.50 -27.33 -14.65
CA GLN A 145 2.80 -28.59 -13.95
C GLN A 145 3.29 -29.66 -14.94
N ALA A 146 2.66 -29.81 -16.11
CA ALA A 146 3.10 -30.76 -17.12
C ALA A 146 4.53 -30.46 -17.64
N LEU A 147 4.90 -29.18 -17.78
CA LEU A 147 6.26 -28.78 -18.12
C LEU A 147 7.27 -29.18 -17.04
N LEU A 148 6.92 -28.99 -15.76
CA LEU A 148 7.76 -29.41 -14.64
C LEU A 148 7.91 -30.94 -14.58
N ASP A 149 6.82 -31.68 -14.75
CA ASP A 149 6.81 -33.14 -14.73
C ASP A 149 7.64 -33.72 -15.87
N ALA A 150 7.58 -33.08 -17.05
CA ALA A 150 8.40 -33.43 -18.22
C ALA A 150 9.86 -32.98 -18.11
N LYS A 151 10.23 -32.23 -17.05
CA LYS A 151 11.55 -31.60 -16.87
C LYS A 151 11.94 -30.75 -18.09
N ALA A 152 10.98 -30.01 -18.64
CA ALA A 152 11.23 -29.10 -19.74
C ALA A 152 12.20 -27.97 -19.33
N ASP A 153 12.84 -27.35 -20.32
CA ASP A 153 13.72 -26.18 -20.12
C ASP A 153 12.88 -24.94 -19.81
N VAL A 154 12.55 -24.76 -18.52
CA VAL A 154 11.68 -23.68 -18.02
C VAL A 154 12.34 -22.92 -16.87
N VAL A 155 12.08 -21.62 -16.81
CA VAL A 155 12.44 -20.74 -15.70
C VAL A 155 11.19 -20.05 -15.21
N ILE A 156 10.81 -20.31 -13.95
CA ILE A 156 9.65 -19.68 -13.30
C ILE A 156 10.14 -18.57 -12.38
N VAL A 157 9.63 -17.35 -12.57
CA VAL A 157 10.00 -16.17 -11.77
C VAL A 157 8.79 -15.56 -11.07
N ASP A 158 8.91 -15.30 -9.77
CA ASP A 158 7.85 -14.74 -8.95
C ASP A 158 8.03 -13.22 -8.81
N ALA A 159 7.06 -12.45 -9.32
CA ALA A 159 7.11 -11.00 -9.40
C ALA A 159 6.69 -10.26 -8.11
N ARG A 160 6.34 -10.99 -7.04
CA ARG A 160 5.89 -10.42 -5.76
C ARG A 160 7.06 -9.96 -4.89
N ARG A 161 6.74 -9.41 -3.71
CA ARG A 161 7.74 -9.19 -2.66
C ARG A 161 8.32 -10.51 -2.17
N PHE A 162 9.52 -10.45 -1.61
CA PHE A 162 10.21 -11.65 -1.14
C PHE A 162 9.48 -12.32 0.05
N ASP A 163 8.85 -11.55 0.94
CA ASP A 163 8.05 -12.08 2.05
C ASP A 163 6.80 -12.85 1.57
N GLU A 164 6.14 -12.35 0.51
CA GLU A 164 5.01 -13.06 -0.12
C GLU A 164 5.46 -14.37 -0.78
N TYR A 165 6.62 -14.36 -1.45
CA TYR A 165 7.24 -15.55 -2.03
C TYR A 165 7.60 -16.60 -0.97
N GLN A 166 8.18 -16.17 0.16
CA GLN A 166 8.51 -17.08 1.27
C GLN A 166 7.28 -17.71 1.92
N THR A 167 6.15 -16.99 1.93
CA THR A 167 4.88 -17.52 2.49
C THR A 167 4.40 -18.74 1.70
N MET A 168 4.41 -18.65 0.37
CA MET A 168 4.10 -19.73 -0.55
C MET A 168 4.61 -19.40 -1.95
N ASN A 169 5.09 -20.40 -2.70
CA ASN A 169 5.62 -20.20 -4.06
C ASN A 169 5.35 -21.38 -4.98
N ILE A 170 5.40 -21.14 -6.29
CA ILE A 170 5.34 -22.21 -7.30
C ILE A 170 6.60 -23.08 -7.17
N PRO A 171 6.52 -24.42 -7.31
CA PRO A 171 7.69 -25.27 -7.24
C PRO A 171 8.81 -24.82 -8.19
N THR A 172 10.07 -24.92 -7.76
CA THR A 172 11.28 -24.49 -8.49
C THR A 172 11.42 -22.99 -8.82
N SER A 173 10.38 -22.17 -8.59
CA SER A 173 10.41 -20.75 -8.93
C SER A 173 11.46 -19.95 -8.16
N THR A 174 11.94 -18.86 -8.76
CA THR A 174 12.90 -17.91 -8.18
C THR A 174 12.24 -16.56 -7.94
N SER A 175 12.47 -15.94 -6.77
CA SER A 175 11.98 -14.58 -6.49
C SER A 175 12.69 -13.54 -7.36
N VAL A 176 11.92 -12.83 -8.18
CA VAL A 176 12.38 -11.72 -9.04
C VAL A 176 11.30 -10.63 -9.03
N PRO A 177 11.27 -9.75 -8.01
CA PRO A 177 10.26 -8.71 -7.89
C PRO A 177 10.09 -7.90 -9.18
N GLY A 178 8.86 -7.48 -9.50
CA GLY A 178 8.49 -7.06 -10.86
C GLY A 178 9.47 -6.13 -11.61
N ALA A 179 10.00 -5.09 -10.97
CA ALA A 179 10.95 -4.17 -11.60
C ALA A 179 12.32 -4.81 -11.93
N GLU A 180 12.71 -5.87 -11.22
CA GLU A 180 13.95 -6.62 -11.43
C GLU A 180 13.89 -7.53 -12.66
N LEU A 181 12.69 -7.85 -13.18
CA LEU A 181 12.51 -8.87 -14.23
C LEU A 181 13.37 -8.60 -15.47
N VAL A 182 13.26 -7.40 -16.06
CA VAL A 182 14.01 -7.03 -17.28
C VAL A 182 15.51 -6.99 -17.01
N LEU A 183 15.91 -6.62 -15.79
CA LEU A 183 17.31 -6.53 -15.38
C LEU A 183 17.95 -7.92 -15.20
N ARG A 184 17.21 -8.88 -14.62
CA ARG A 184 17.78 -10.13 -14.09
C ARG A 184 17.48 -11.38 -14.91
N VAL A 185 16.37 -11.41 -15.66
CA VAL A 185 15.88 -12.68 -16.26
C VAL A 185 16.85 -13.31 -17.25
N ARG A 186 17.65 -12.50 -17.98
CA ARG A 186 18.65 -13.00 -18.94
C ARG A 186 19.74 -13.85 -18.27
N ALA A 187 20.05 -13.58 -17.00
CA ALA A 187 21.01 -14.39 -16.24
C ALA A 187 20.38 -15.72 -15.78
N LEU A 188 19.06 -15.76 -15.57
CA LEU A 188 18.33 -16.97 -15.20
C LEU A 188 17.99 -17.86 -16.41
N ALA A 189 17.71 -17.25 -17.56
CA ALA A 189 17.32 -17.91 -18.81
C ALA A 189 18.22 -17.48 -20.00
N PRO A 190 19.53 -17.79 -19.97
CA PRO A 190 20.46 -17.32 -21.01
C PRO A 190 20.23 -17.98 -22.37
N ASN A 191 19.64 -19.18 -22.41
CA ASN A 191 19.26 -19.86 -23.65
C ASN A 191 17.96 -19.21 -24.19
N PRO A 192 17.92 -18.66 -25.42
CA PRO A 192 16.72 -18.03 -25.98
C PRO A 192 15.56 -19.00 -26.23
N HIS A 193 15.79 -20.31 -26.12
CA HIS A 193 14.73 -21.31 -26.20
C HIS A 193 14.14 -21.72 -24.85
N THR A 194 14.73 -21.31 -23.72
CA THR A 194 14.18 -21.54 -22.38
C THR A 194 12.86 -20.78 -22.23
N GLN A 195 11.80 -21.49 -21.83
CA GLN A 195 10.50 -20.88 -21.54
C GLN A 195 10.56 -20.11 -20.23
N VAL A 196 10.30 -18.81 -20.29
CA VAL A 196 10.18 -17.96 -19.10
C VAL A 196 8.71 -17.88 -18.70
N ILE A 197 8.42 -18.16 -17.43
CA ILE A 197 7.07 -18.10 -16.87
C ILE A 197 7.08 -17.12 -15.70
N VAL A 198 6.27 -16.06 -15.77
CA VAL A 198 6.14 -15.10 -14.68
C VAL A 198 4.89 -15.43 -13.85
N ASN A 199 5.02 -15.56 -12.53
CA ASN A 199 3.88 -15.73 -11.63
C ASN A 199 3.75 -14.60 -10.61
N CYS A 200 2.55 -14.51 -10.04
CA CYS A 200 2.31 -13.83 -8.78
C CYS A 200 1.30 -14.65 -7.95
N ALA A 201 0.56 -14.01 -7.05
CA ALA A 201 -0.48 -14.70 -6.28
C ALA A 201 -1.78 -14.88 -7.07
N GLY A 202 -2.22 -13.81 -7.75
CA GLY A 202 -3.38 -13.78 -8.65
C GLY A 202 -2.93 -13.53 -10.10
N ARG A 203 -3.31 -12.39 -10.68
CA ARG A 203 -3.11 -12.09 -12.12
C ARG A 203 -2.27 -10.84 -12.40
N THR A 204 -2.48 -9.75 -11.66
CA THR A 204 -1.92 -8.42 -12.01
C THR A 204 -0.41 -8.41 -12.25
N ARG A 205 0.39 -8.80 -11.24
CA ARG A 205 1.86 -8.73 -11.31
C ARG A 205 2.45 -9.71 -12.34
N SER A 206 1.81 -10.85 -12.59
CA SER A 206 2.27 -11.78 -13.63
C SER A 206 1.96 -11.26 -15.04
N ILE A 207 0.81 -10.61 -15.25
CA ILE A 207 0.51 -9.93 -16.52
C ILE A 207 1.51 -8.81 -16.78
N ILE A 208 1.67 -7.88 -15.82
CA ILE A 208 2.59 -6.74 -15.95
C ILE A 208 4.04 -7.21 -16.13
N GLY A 209 4.47 -8.21 -15.36
CA GLY A 209 5.81 -8.77 -15.48
C GLY A 209 6.05 -9.47 -16.83
N THR A 210 5.09 -10.27 -17.31
CA THR A 210 5.16 -10.92 -18.62
C THR A 210 5.22 -9.89 -19.74
N GLN A 211 4.31 -8.92 -19.72
CA GLN A 211 4.26 -7.88 -20.73
C GLN A 211 5.47 -6.94 -20.65
N SER A 212 6.12 -6.80 -19.49
CA SER A 212 7.41 -6.10 -19.35
C SER A 212 8.50 -6.77 -20.17
N LEU A 213 8.61 -8.10 -20.06
CA LEU A 213 9.59 -8.89 -20.81
C LEU A 213 9.30 -8.88 -22.31
N VAL A 214 8.02 -8.98 -22.70
CA VAL A 214 7.58 -8.86 -24.10
C VAL A 214 7.89 -7.47 -24.66
N ASN A 215 7.55 -6.41 -23.93
CA ASN A 215 7.81 -5.03 -24.35
C ASN A 215 9.30 -4.74 -24.51
N ALA A 216 10.13 -5.33 -23.65
CA ALA A 216 11.59 -5.24 -23.69
C ALA A 216 12.24 -6.15 -24.75
N GLY A 217 11.46 -6.92 -25.52
CA GLY A 217 11.96 -7.77 -26.60
C GLY A 217 12.89 -8.88 -26.10
N LEU A 218 12.57 -9.50 -24.96
CA LEU A 218 13.26 -10.70 -24.52
C LEU A 218 13.12 -11.78 -25.61
N PRO A 219 14.22 -12.45 -26.04
CA PRO A 219 14.16 -13.43 -27.13
C PRO A 219 13.47 -14.74 -26.73
N ASN A 220 13.36 -15.01 -25.43
CA ASN A 220 12.71 -16.19 -24.88
C ASN A 220 11.21 -16.20 -25.18
N PRO A 221 10.59 -17.38 -25.35
CA PRO A 221 9.14 -17.48 -25.18
C PRO A 221 8.79 -17.11 -23.74
N VAL A 222 7.84 -16.19 -23.57
CA VAL A 222 7.40 -15.67 -22.27
C VAL A 222 5.92 -15.90 -22.10
N ALA A 223 5.49 -16.35 -20.92
CA ALA A 223 4.09 -16.44 -20.55
C ALA A 223 3.87 -16.11 -19.07
N ALA A 224 2.68 -15.62 -18.72
CA ALA A 224 2.23 -15.56 -17.34
C ALA A 224 1.74 -16.94 -16.88
N LEU A 225 1.97 -17.32 -15.63
CA LEU A 225 1.17 -18.35 -14.99
C LEU A 225 -0.23 -17.79 -14.71
N ARG A 226 -1.23 -18.29 -15.43
CA ARG A 226 -2.62 -17.85 -15.32
C ARG A 226 -3.11 -18.08 -13.89
N ASN A 227 -3.58 -17.00 -13.26
CA ASN A 227 -4.11 -16.96 -11.89
C ASN A 227 -3.10 -17.33 -10.78
N GLY A 228 -1.80 -17.43 -11.08
CA GLY A 228 -0.74 -17.50 -10.07
C GLY A 228 -0.87 -18.67 -9.07
N THR A 229 -0.46 -18.42 -7.82
CA THR A 229 -0.55 -19.41 -6.73
C THR A 229 -2.00 -19.76 -6.36
N ILE A 230 -2.95 -18.84 -6.58
CA ILE A 230 -4.39 -19.13 -6.45
C ILE A 230 -4.79 -20.21 -7.45
N GLY A 231 -4.48 -20.00 -8.75
CA GLY A 231 -4.78 -20.95 -9.82
C GLY A 231 -4.14 -22.32 -9.58
N TRP A 232 -2.89 -22.33 -9.08
CA TRP A 232 -2.19 -23.55 -8.68
C TRP A 232 -2.94 -24.33 -7.59
N THR A 233 -3.40 -23.62 -6.55
CA THR A 233 -4.14 -24.21 -5.44
C THR A 233 -5.51 -24.73 -5.89
N LEU A 234 -6.24 -23.95 -6.71
CA LEU A 234 -7.54 -24.34 -7.27
C LEU A 234 -7.43 -25.53 -8.23
N ALA A 235 -6.28 -25.70 -8.90
CA ALA A 235 -5.98 -26.88 -9.70
C ALA A 235 -5.62 -28.13 -8.88
N GLY A 236 -5.62 -28.05 -7.55
CA GLY A 236 -5.24 -29.15 -6.65
C GLY A 236 -3.74 -29.44 -6.65
N GLN A 237 -2.91 -28.51 -7.11
CA GLN A 237 -1.46 -28.66 -7.18
C GLN A 237 -0.78 -28.13 -5.92
N THR A 238 0.41 -28.65 -5.63
CA THR A 238 1.12 -28.36 -4.37
C THR A 238 2.04 -27.16 -4.51
N LEU A 239 1.86 -26.15 -3.64
CA LEU A 239 2.80 -25.04 -3.49
C LEU A 239 3.99 -25.43 -2.62
N GLU A 240 5.15 -24.86 -2.90
CA GLU A 240 6.29 -24.84 -1.96
C GLU A 240 6.10 -23.72 -0.92
N ARG A 241 6.83 -23.80 0.19
CA ARG A 241 6.84 -22.81 1.28
C ARG A 241 8.25 -22.59 1.80
N GLY A 242 8.56 -21.37 2.23
CA GLY A 242 9.85 -21.03 2.85
C GLY A 242 11.04 -21.09 1.89
N ALA A 243 10.80 -21.10 0.57
CA ALA A 243 11.89 -21.07 -0.39
C ALA A 243 12.69 -19.76 -0.28
N ALA A 244 14.00 -19.83 -0.55
CA ALA A 244 14.91 -18.69 -0.45
C ALA A 244 15.65 -18.38 -1.76
N ARG A 245 15.18 -18.94 -2.89
CA ARG A 245 15.79 -18.70 -4.21
C ARG A 245 15.51 -17.26 -4.64
N ARG A 246 16.55 -16.51 -4.95
CA ARG A 246 16.49 -15.11 -5.41
C ARG A 246 17.22 -14.96 -6.74
N PHE A 247 16.92 -13.89 -7.46
CA PHE A 247 17.70 -13.45 -8.62
C PHE A 247 19.20 -13.35 -8.28
N PRO A 248 20.08 -13.49 -9.28
CA PRO A 248 21.51 -13.32 -9.07
C PRO A 248 21.88 -11.86 -8.78
N ASP A 249 22.72 -11.63 -7.77
CA ASP A 249 23.18 -10.30 -7.38
C ASP A 249 24.01 -9.64 -8.49
N GLU A 250 24.86 -10.43 -9.16
CA GLU A 250 25.67 -10.00 -10.29
C GLU A 250 25.04 -10.44 -11.62
N ILE A 251 25.08 -9.54 -12.60
CA ILE A 251 24.68 -9.79 -13.98
C ILE A 251 25.82 -9.39 -14.90
N ASP A 252 25.98 -10.13 -16.00
CA ASP A 252 27.01 -9.83 -16.98
C ASP A 252 26.84 -8.42 -17.57
N ALA A 253 27.95 -7.75 -17.88
CA ALA A 253 27.94 -6.37 -18.34
C ALA A 253 27.21 -6.20 -19.68
N ALA A 254 27.30 -7.17 -20.59
CA ALA A 254 26.57 -7.13 -21.86
C ALA A 254 25.07 -7.34 -21.62
N GLN A 255 24.69 -8.29 -20.75
CA GLN A 255 23.29 -8.49 -20.36
C GLN A 255 22.68 -7.24 -19.73
N ARG A 256 23.41 -6.55 -18.84
CA ARG A 256 22.99 -5.28 -18.24
C ARG A 256 22.82 -4.19 -19.30
N ALA A 257 23.76 -4.08 -20.24
CA ALA A 257 23.69 -3.10 -21.31
C ALA A 257 22.49 -3.35 -22.23
N ASP A 258 22.19 -4.62 -22.53
CA ASP A 258 21.01 -5.01 -23.33
C ASP A 258 19.71 -4.68 -22.61
N ALA A 259 19.60 -5.01 -21.33
CA ALA A 259 18.45 -4.68 -20.49
C ALA A 259 18.22 -3.16 -20.43
N ARG A 260 19.28 -2.36 -20.26
CA ARG A 260 19.21 -0.89 -20.24
C ARG A 260 18.69 -0.33 -21.56
N ARG A 261 19.22 -0.79 -22.70
CA ARG A 261 18.75 -0.33 -24.01
C ARG A 261 17.28 -0.69 -24.24
N ALA A 262 16.89 -1.91 -23.88
CA ALA A 262 15.51 -2.37 -24.01
C ALA A 262 14.55 -1.56 -23.13
N ALA A 263 14.88 -1.38 -21.85
CA ALA A 263 14.06 -0.61 -20.91
C ALA A 263 13.90 0.85 -21.35
N ARG A 264 14.98 1.47 -21.82
CA ARG A 264 14.93 2.84 -22.35
C ARG A 264 14.00 2.96 -23.54
N ALA A 265 14.07 2.04 -24.50
CA ALA A 265 13.18 2.03 -25.65
C ALA A 265 11.70 1.85 -25.26
N VAL A 266 11.42 1.06 -24.21
CA VAL A 266 10.06 0.90 -23.66
C VAL A 266 9.57 2.19 -23.01
N ALA A 267 10.41 2.84 -22.20
CA ALA A 267 10.09 4.13 -21.58
C ALA A 267 9.84 5.23 -22.62
N GLU A 268 10.65 5.29 -23.68
CA GLU A 268 10.46 6.23 -24.80
C GLU A 268 9.16 5.97 -25.57
N ARG A 269 8.83 4.70 -25.85
CA ARG A 269 7.55 4.34 -26.47
C ARG A 269 6.35 4.73 -25.59
N ALA A 270 6.50 4.70 -24.27
CA ALA A 270 5.51 5.19 -23.30
C ALA A 270 5.52 6.72 -23.12
N GLY A 271 6.40 7.45 -23.80
CA GLY A 271 6.49 8.91 -23.71
C GLY A 271 7.14 9.43 -22.42
N VAL A 272 7.98 8.62 -21.76
CA VAL A 272 8.64 8.99 -20.49
C VAL A 272 9.88 9.85 -20.75
N PRO A 273 9.88 11.14 -20.36
CA PRO A 273 11.05 11.99 -20.45
C PRO A 273 12.09 11.66 -19.37
N ARG A 274 13.35 11.97 -19.68
CA ARG A 274 14.43 12.03 -18.69
C ARG A 274 14.54 13.42 -18.08
N ILE A 275 15.15 13.51 -16.91
CA ILE A 275 15.50 14.78 -16.25
C ILE A 275 16.88 14.67 -15.61
N ALA A 276 17.72 15.70 -15.75
CA ALA A 276 18.99 15.73 -15.04
C ALA A 276 18.75 15.87 -13.53
N LEU A 277 19.56 15.20 -12.71
CA LEU A 277 19.41 15.24 -11.25
C LEU A 277 19.39 16.67 -10.68
N ALA A 278 20.22 17.56 -11.23
CA ALA A 278 20.29 18.96 -10.82
C ALA A 278 18.99 19.75 -11.10
N ASP A 279 18.18 19.31 -12.06
CA ASP A 279 16.95 19.98 -12.46
C ASP A 279 15.72 19.45 -11.71
N VAL A 280 15.84 18.36 -10.93
CA VAL A 280 14.72 17.76 -10.19
C VAL A 280 14.10 18.76 -9.19
N ALA A 281 14.92 19.62 -8.57
CA ALA A 281 14.43 20.64 -7.64
C ALA A 281 13.55 21.70 -8.34
N ALA A 282 13.77 21.95 -9.65
CA ALA A 282 12.95 22.90 -10.40
C ALA A 282 11.51 22.39 -10.64
N LEU A 283 11.25 21.10 -10.41
CA LEU A 283 9.92 20.51 -10.51
C LEU A 283 9.05 20.78 -9.27
N ASP A 284 9.60 21.31 -8.17
CA ASP A 284 8.84 21.78 -6.99
C ASP A 284 8.16 23.13 -7.28
N GLU A 285 7.39 23.19 -8.36
CA GLU A 285 6.67 24.39 -8.74
C GLU A 285 5.42 24.58 -7.87
N PRO A 286 5.09 25.83 -7.47
CA PRO A 286 3.87 26.10 -6.72
C PRO A 286 2.63 25.55 -7.44
N GLY A 287 1.74 24.93 -6.69
CA GLY A 287 0.49 24.38 -7.22
C GLY A 287 0.59 22.96 -7.80
N ARG A 288 1.76 22.32 -7.76
CA ARG A 288 1.94 20.92 -8.19
C ARG A 288 2.53 20.05 -7.09
N THR A 289 2.02 18.83 -6.99
CA THR A 289 2.54 17.79 -6.11
C THR A 289 3.63 17.03 -6.85
N LEU A 290 4.78 16.85 -6.20
CA LEU A 290 5.90 16.08 -6.71
C LEU A 290 6.27 14.95 -5.76
N TYR A 291 6.19 13.72 -6.26
CA TYR A 291 6.70 12.53 -5.59
C TYR A 291 8.06 12.14 -6.15
N ARG A 292 8.97 11.72 -5.26
CA ARG A 292 10.32 11.29 -5.58
C ARG A 292 10.54 9.89 -5.03
N PHE A 293 10.77 8.94 -5.92
CA PHE A 293 10.76 7.52 -5.58
C PHE A 293 12.03 6.83 -6.07
N ASP A 294 12.72 6.17 -5.14
CA ASP A 294 13.77 5.20 -5.45
C ASP A 294 13.10 3.84 -5.64
N VAL A 295 13.24 3.27 -6.84
CA VAL A 295 12.54 2.04 -7.23
C VAL A 295 13.37 0.77 -7.06
N ARG A 296 14.57 0.89 -6.49
CA ARG A 296 15.48 -0.23 -6.22
C ARG A 296 15.00 -1.04 -5.01
N THR A 297 15.77 -2.06 -4.64
CA THR A 297 15.45 -2.84 -3.43
C THR A 297 15.59 -1.98 -2.17
N PRO A 298 14.85 -2.30 -1.09
CA PRO A 298 15.01 -1.60 0.20
C PRO A 298 16.45 -1.65 0.71
N GLU A 299 17.16 -2.75 0.48
CA GLU A 299 18.55 -2.92 0.89
C GLU A 299 19.50 -1.97 0.14
N GLU A 300 19.31 -1.79 -1.18
CA GLU A 300 20.08 -0.83 -1.97
C GLU A 300 19.78 0.61 -1.55
N TYR A 301 18.51 0.92 -1.28
CA TYR A 301 18.11 2.23 -0.77
C TYR A 301 18.79 2.55 0.56
N GLU A 302 18.70 1.65 1.54
CA GLU A 302 19.31 1.85 2.86
C GLU A 302 20.84 1.94 2.79
N ALA A 303 21.45 1.21 1.86
CA ALA A 303 22.88 1.29 1.63
C ALA A 303 23.32 2.65 1.06
N GLY A 304 22.50 3.29 0.23
CA GLY A 304 22.77 4.62 -0.32
C GLY A 304 21.71 5.07 -1.32
N HIS A 305 21.09 6.23 -1.12
CA HIS A 305 20.04 6.78 -1.99
C HIS A 305 20.20 8.28 -2.27
N LEU A 306 19.47 8.76 -3.27
CA LEU A 306 19.44 10.18 -3.63
C LEU A 306 18.69 10.98 -2.55
N PRO A 307 19.17 12.18 -2.19
CA PRO A 307 18.51 13.02 -1.20
C PRO A 307 17.04 13.32 -1.52
N GLY A 308 16.18 13.09 -0.53
CA GLY A 308 14.73 13.37 -0.63
C GLY A 308 13.93 12.39 -1.50
N PHE A 309 14.53 11.27 -1.92
CA PHE A 309 13.81 10.16 -2.56
C PHE A 309 13.34 9.16 -1.50
N LEU A 310 12.11 8.68 -1.63
CA LEU A 310 11.53 7.66 -0.76
C LEU A 310 11.68 6.27 -1.37
N SER A 311 11.96 5.26 -0.54
CA SER A 311 12.02 3.86 -0.98
C SER A 311 10.63 3.35 -1.37
N THR A 312 10.45 3.00 -2.64
CA THR A 312 9.23 2.37 -3.15
C THR A 312 9.61 1.39 -4.28
N PRO A 313 9.97 0.14 -3.96
CA PRO A 313 10.44 -0.83 -4.95
C PRO A 313 9.51 -0.91 -6.16
N GLY A 314 10.07 -0.82 -7.37
CA GLY A 314 9.30 -0.45 -8.56
C GLY A 314 8.12 -1.36 -8.89
N GLY A 315 8.24 -2.67 -8.64
CA GLY A 315 7.12 -3.62 -8.82
C GLY A 315 5.95 -3.33 -7.86
N GLN A 316 6.27 -2.94 -6.62
CA GLN A 316 5.27 -2.55 -5.63
C GLN A 316 4.71 -1.16 -5.89
N LEU A 317 5.52 -0.21 -6.39
CA LEU A 317 5.02 1.09 -6.81
C LEU A 317 3.97 0.96 -7.91
N VAL A 318 4.17 0.06 -8.89
CA VAL A 318 3.14 -0.20 -9.92
C VAL A 318 1.93 -0.92 -9.34
N GLN A 319 2.12 -1.89 -8.44
CA GLN A 319 1.01 -2.66 -7.85
C GLN A 319 0.17 -1.85 -6.88
N GLU A 320 0.77 -0.98 -6.07
CA GLU A 320 0.15 -0.27 -4.93
C GLU A 320 0.32 1.24 -5.10
N THR A 321 0.17 1.75 -6.32
CA THR A 321 0.42 3.17 -6.66
C THR A 321 -0.29 4.13 -5.70
N ASP A 322 -1.53 3.84 -5.32
CA ASP A 322 -2.38 4.64 -4.43
C ASP A 322 -1.89 4.70 -2.98
N HIS A 323 -1.06 3.75 -2.54
CA HIS A 323 -0.41 3.80 -1.23
C HIS A 323 0.68 4.87 -1.18
N HIS A 324 1.33 5.14 -2.32
CA HIS A 324 2.49 6.04 -2.40
C HIS A 324 2.14 7.40 -3.03
N ALA A 325 1.32 7.42 -4.07
CA ALA A 325 0.88 8.59 -4.81
C ALA A 325 -0.65 8.72 -4.72
N ALA A 326 -1.14 9.30 -3.62
CA ALA A 326 -2.57 9.46 -3.36
C ALA A 326 -3.21 10.64 -4.13
N VAL A 327 -2.40 11.59 -4.62
CA VAL A 327 -2.88 12.75 -5.38
C VAL A 327 -2.91 12.40 -6.87
N ARG A 328 -4.09 12.10 -7.42
CA ARG A 328 -4.22 11.85 -8.86
C ARG A 328 -3.95 13.15 -9.62
N GLY A 329 -3.17 13.08 -10.70
CA GLY A 329 -2.71 14.25 -11.46
C GLY A 329 -1.34 14.80 -11.01
N ALA A 330 -0.80 14.29 -9.90
CA ALA A 330 0.53 14.65 -9.42
C ALA A 330 1.65 14.20 -10.37
N ARG A 331 2.83 14.79 -10.17
CA ARG A 331 4.06 14.44 -10.85
C ARG A 331 4.84 13.40 -10.06
N ILE A 332 5.45 12.45 -10.76
CA ILE A 332 6.31 11.42 -10.19
C ILE A 332 7.70 11.50 -10.84
N VAL A 333 8.76 11.43 -10.04
CA VAL A 333 10.15 11.29 -10.50
C VAL A 333 10.73 10.03 -9.91
N LEU A 334 11.27 9.17 -10.77
CA LEU A 334 11.86 7.89 -10.38
C LEU A 334 13.38 7.92 -10.51
N ALA A 335 14.06 7.26 -9.58
CA ALA A 335 15.49 7.04 -9.61
C ALA A 335 15.86 5.56 -9.47
N ASP A 336 16.92 5.17 -10.18
CA ASP A 336 17.67 3.94 -10.03
C ASP A 336 19.17 4.21 -10.32
N ASP A 337 20.01 3.18 -10.24
CA ASP A 337 21.45 3.23 -10.55
C ASP A 337 21.84 2.32 -11.73
N ASP A 338 20.90 1.55 -12.26
CA ASP A 338 21.10 0.58 -13.34
C ASP A 338 20.52 1.05 -14.69
N GLY A 339 19.58 1.98 -14.70
CA GLY A 339 18.89 2.48 -15.89
C GLY A 339 17.89 1.50 -16.50
N VAL A 340 17.41 0.52 -15.73
CA VAL A 340 16.39 -0.47 -16.16
C VAL A 340 15.14 -0.33 -15.30
N ARG A 341 15.29 -0.39 -13.98
CA ARG A 341 14.17 -0.46 -13.04
C ARG A 341 13.28 0.78 -13.11
N ALA A 342 13.89 1.97 -13.11
CA ALA A 342 13.16 3.23 -13.19
C ALA A 342 12.49 3.44 -14.55
N ASP A 343 13.16 3.10 -15.65
CA ASP A 343 12.56 3.19 -17.00
C ASP A 343 11.36 2.24 -17.15
N MET A 344 11.49 0.99 -16.69
CA MET A 344 10.39 0.01 -16.75
C MET A 344 9.22 0.42 -15.85
N THR A 345 9.47 0.83 -14.60
CA THR A 345 8.42 1.32 -13.70
C THR A 345 7.75 2.58 -14.24
N ALA A 346 8.51 3.55 -14.76
CA ALA A 346 7.95 4.76 -15.36
C ALA A 346 7.09 4.44 -16.59
N SER A 347 7.49 3.48 -17.42
CA SER A 347 6.69 3.10 -18.59
C SER A 347 5.29 2.64 -18.20
N TRP A 348 5.14 1.93 -17.07
CA TRP A 348 3.84 1.50 -16.56
C TRP A 348 3.05 2.63 -15.92
N LEU A 349 3.70 3.47 -15.11
CA LEU A 349 3.05 4.65 -14.53
C LEU A 349 2.52 5.60 -15.63
N ALA A 350 3.29 5.82 -16.71
CA ALA A 350 2.87 6.63 -17.85
C ALA A 350 1.64 6.04 -18.55
N GLN A 351 1.63 4.73 -18.77
CA GLN A 351 0.48 4.00 -19.32
C GLN A 351 -0.74 4.02 -18.40
N MET A 352 -0.54 4.12 -17.08
CA MET A 352 -1.58 4.40 -16.09
C MET A 352 -1.99 5.89 -16.00
N GLY A 353 -1.50 6.73 -16.91
CA GLY A 353 -1.88 8.14 -17.04
C GLY A 353 -1.18 9.10 -16.07
N TRP A 354 -0.06 8.71 -15.47
CA TRP A 354 0.73 9.58 -14.58
C TRP A 354 1.72 10.47 -15.32
N ASP A 355 1.94 11.70 -14.81
CA ASP A 355 3.03 12.59 -15.25
C ASP A 355 4.34 12.13 -14.61
N VAL A 356 5.04 11.19 -15.27
CA VAL A 356 6.24 10.53 -14.72
C VAL A 356 7.50 10.87 -15.51
N ARG A 357 8.62 11.06 -14.79
CA ARG A 357 9.95 11.26 -15.36
C ARG A 357 10.96 10.33 -14.70
N VAL A 358 12.06 10.06 -15.40
CA VAL A 358 13.18 9.27 -14.85
C VAL A 358 14.42 10.14 -14.74
N VAL A 359 15.10 10.07 -13.60
CA VAL A 359 16.37 10.78 -13.40
C VAL A 359 17.43 10.20 -14.36
N GLU A 360 18.23 11.05 -14.98
CA GLU A 360 19.39 10.62 -15.76
C GLU A 360 20.39 9.85 -14.88
N PRO A 361 21.11 8.84 -15.40
CA PRO A 361 22.05 8.06 -14.61
C PRO A 361 23.02 8.95 -13.83
N ALA A 362 22.99 8.83 -12.50
CA ALA A 362 23.84 9.59 -11.60
C ALA A 362 25.06 8.75 -11.16
N GLY A 363 26.18 9.41 -10.86
CA GLY A 363 27.34 8.73 -10.28
C GLY A 363 27.07 8.27 -8.85
N THR A 364 27.79 7.25 -8.38
CA THR A 364 27.61 6.67 -7.03
C THR A 364 27.72 7.68 -5.89
N ALA A 365 28.51 8.74 -6.07
CA ALA A 365 28.63 9.83 -5.09
C ALA A 365 27.33 10.63 -4.86
N ALA A 366 26.37 10.57 -5.79
CA ALA A 366 25.05 11.21 -5.62
C ALA A 366 24.15 10.44 -4.62
N PHE A 367 24.39 9.14 -4.43
CA PHE A 367 23.64 8.27 -3.54
C PHE A 367 24.18 8.39 -2.10
N ALA A 368 24.06 9.58 -1.53
CA ALA A 368 24.75 9.99 -0.30
C ALA A 368 23.96 9.74 0.99
N GLU A 369 22.63 9.71 0.94
CA GLU A 369 21.79 9.43 2.12
C GLU A 369 21.75 7.93 2.41
N ARG A 370 21.63 7.55 3.69
CA ARG A 370 21.70 6.16 4.15
C ARG A 370 20.63 5.87 5.21
N GLY A 371 20.23 4.61 5.30
CA GLY A 371 19.17 4.15 6.20
C GLY A 371 17.77 4.64 5.77
N GLN A 372 16.81 4.52 6.68
CA GLN A 372 15.45 5.03 6.47
C GLN A 372 15.34 6.43 7.07
N PRO A 373 14.80 7.42 6.34
CA PRO A 373 14.55 8.73 6.92
C PRO A 373 13.52 8.63 8.07
N PRO A 374 13.59 9.52 9.07
CA PRO A 374 12.51 9.66 10.05
C PRO A 374 11.17 9.87 9.35
N ARG A 375 10.10 9.25 9.88
CA ARG A 375 8.75 9.48 9.34
C ARG A 375 8.40 10.96 9.45
N ASP A 376 7.95 11.55 8.35
CA ASP A 376 7.42 12.91 8.32
C ASP A 376 6.00 12.91 8.89
N VAL A 377 5.91 13.11 10.20
CA VAL A 377 4.65 13.11 10.96
C VAL A 377 4.59 14.35 11.86
N PRO A 378 3.39 14.87 12.14
CA PRO A 378 3.21 16.01 13.04
C PRO A 378 3.68 15.70 14.46
N ALA A 379 3.99 16.76 15.20
CA ALA A 379 4.28 16.64 16.62
C ALA A 379 3.13 15.93 17.34
N THR A 380 3.47 14.91 18.14
CA THR A 380 2.46 14.15 18.89
C THR A 380 1.89 14.99 20.03
N PRO A 381 0.61 14.84 20.39
CA PRO A 381 0.03 15.51 21.55
C PRO A 381 0.79 15.18 22.84
N PRO A 382 0.85 16.14 23.80
CA PRO A 382 1.47 15.89 25.09
C PRO A 382 0.67 14.84 25.88
N ALA A 383 1.37 13.82 26.36
CA ALA A 383 0.79 12.74 27.14
C ALA A 383 1.64 12.46 28.39
N THR A 384 0.98 11.99 29.43
CA THR A 384 1.68 11.56 30.65
C THR A 384 2.17 10.13 30.44
N ASP A 385 3.48 9.95 30.43
CA ASP A 385 4.08 8.65 30.14
C ASP A 385 4.11 7.71 31.36
N VAL A 386 4.16 6.40 31.10
CA VAL A 386 4.42 5.34 32.08
C VAL A 386 5.45 4.36 31.52
N SER A 387 6.41 3.94 32.36
CA SER A 387 7.41 2.95 31.97
C SER A 387 6.83 1.52 31.89
N PRO A 388 7.41 0.62 31.08
CA PRO A 388 7.02 -0.79 31.09
C PRO A 388 7.09 -1.44 32.48
N ALA A 389 8.13 -1.14 33.27
CA ALA A 389 8.30 -1.68 34.62
C ALA A 389 7.19 -1.22 35.58
N THR A 390 6.80 0.06 35.52
CA THR A 390 5.70 0.60 36.33
C THR A 390 4.36 -0.04 35.95
N LEU A 391 4.08 -0.14 34.65
CA LEU A 391 2.86 -0.79 34.15
C LEU A 391 2.80 -2.27 34.57
N ALA A 392 3.92 -2.99 34.50
CA ALA A 392 4.00 -4.37 34.95
C ALA A 392 3.75 -4.54 36.46
N GLY A 393 4.18 -3.57 37.28
CA GLY A 393 3.83 -3.52 38.70
C GLY A 393 2.33 -3.36 38.91
N TRP A 394 1.71 -2.39 38.23
CA TRP A 394 0.25 -2.17 38.31
C TRP A 394 -0.55 -3.39 37.85
N LEU A 395 -0.12 -4.09 36.80
CA LEU A 395 -0.81 -5.30 36.33
C LEU A 395 -0.85 -6.42 37.36
N LYS A 396 0.15 -6.52 38.26
CA LYS A 396 0.19 -7.53 39.32
C LYS A 396 -0.71 -7.18 40.50
N GLU A 397 -0.91 -5.89 40.76
CA GLU A 397 -1.57 -5.37 41.97
C GLU A 397 -3.00 -4.88 41.72
N ALA A 398 -3.36 -4.60 40.45
CA ALA A 398 -4.63 -3.98 40.10
C ALA A 398 -5.82 -4.86 40.47
N ALA A 399 -6.69 -4.33 41.34
CA ALA A 399 -8.03 -4.88 41.53
C ALA A 399 -8.90 -4.64 40.28
N PRO A 400 -10.00 -5.40 40.10
CA PRO A 400 -10.95 -5.13 39.03
C PRO A 400 -11.41 -3.66 39.03
N GLY A 401 -11.37 -3.00 37.87
CA GLY A 401 -11.75 -1.59 37.71
C GLY A 401 -10.64 -0.57 38.06
N GLU A 402 -9.43 -0.99 38.39
CA GLU A 402 -8.31 -0.06 38.61
C GLU A 402 -7.56 0.30 37.32
N LEU A 403 -7.35 -0.66 36.42
CA LEU A 403 -6.50 -0.52 35.23
C LEU A 403 -7.15 -1.12 33.98
N ALA A 404 -7.15 -0.35 32.89
CA ALA A 404 -7.41 -0.82 31.53
C ALA A 404 -6.21 -0.48 30.63
N ILE A 405 -5.78 -1.43 29.80
CA ILE A 405 -4.76 -1.21 28.77
C ILE A 405 -5.46 -1.22 27.42
N VAL A 406 -5.27 -0.17 26.63
CA VAL A 406 -5.88 0.00 25.30
C VAL A 406 -4.79 -0.08 24.25
N ASP A 407 -4.80 -1.13 23.44
CA ASP A 407 -3.85 -1.32 22.35
C ASP A 407 -4.49 -0.91 21.02
N VAL A 408 -3.94 0.14 20.41
CA VAL A 408 -4.39 0.68 19.12
C VAL A 408 -3.43 0.29 17.97
N THR A 409 -2.59 -0.75 18.15
CA THR A 409 -1.84 -1.35 17.04
C THR A 409 -2.77 -1.97 16.00
N ALA A 410 -2.26 -2.41 14.84
CA ALA A 410 -3.07 -3.21 13.90
C ALA A 410 -3.52 -4.53 14.53
N SER A 411 -4.75 -4.99 14.28
CA SER A 411 -5.30 -6.20 14.89
C SER A 411 -4.45 -7.43 14.62
N ALA A 412 -3.82 -7.52 13.44
CA ALA A 412 -2.88 -8.59 13.11
C ALA A 412 -1.66 -8.61 14.07
N ASN A 413 -1.15 -7.43 14.46
CA ASN A 413 -0.05 -7.31 15.41
C ASN A 413 -0.50 -7.67 16.82
N TYR A 414 -1.68 -7.20 17.24
CA TYR A 414 -2.28 -7.56 18.53
C TYR A 414 -2.45 -9.08 18.65
N VAL A 415 -3.10 -9.72 17.67
CA VAL A 415 -3.30 -11.17 17.65
C VAL A 415 -1.97 -11.93 17.65
N LYS A 416 -0.95 -11.42 16.96
CA LYS A 416 0.39 -12.03 16.99
C LYS A 416 0.99 -11.96 18.41
N ARG A 417 0.95 -10.80 19.06
CA ARG A 417 1.44 -10.57 20.42
C ARG A 417 0.99 -9.22 20.98
N HIS A 418 0.60 -9.18 22.25
CA HIS A 418 0.21 -7.96 22.97
C HIS A 418 0.54 -8.06 24.47
N ILE A 419 0.39 -6.94 25.19
CA ILE A 419 0.56 -6.88 26.64
C ILE A 419 -0.61 -7.64 27.31
N PRO A 420 -0.35 -8.50 28.32
CA PRO A 420 -1.40 -9.30 28.94
C PRO A 420 -2.59 -8.46 29.42
N GLY A 421 -3.79 -8.89 29.03
CA GLY A 421 -5.04 -8.22 29.38
C GLY A 421 -5.34 -6.90 28.64
N ALA A 422 -4.53 -6.52 27.64
CA ALA A 422 -4.81 -5.37 26.80
C ALA A 422 -6.06 -5.58 25.93
N TRP A 423 -6.83 -4.52 25.73
CA TRP A 423 -7.98 -4.48 24.84
C TRP A 423 -7.57 -3.90 23.49
N PHE A 424 -7.80 -4.64 22.42
CA PHE A 424 -7.65 -4.11 21.06
C PHE A 424 -8.76 -3.08 20.77
N ALA A 425 -8.39 -1.92 20.24
CA ALA A 425 -9.32 -0.86 19.85
C ALA A 425 -8.94 -0.20 18.52
N VAL A 426 -9.95 0.08 17.69
CA VAL A 426 -9.82 0.90 16.47
C VAL A 426 -10.02 2.37 16.85
N ARG A 427 -9.00 3.21 16.63
CA ARG A 427 -9.00 4.62 17.07
C ARG A 427 -10.15 5.44 16.46
N ALA A 428 -10.53 5.20 15.21
CA ALA A 428 -11.67 5.89 14.59
C ALA A 428 -13.00 5.66 15.36
N GLN A 429 -13.14 4.50 16.00
CA GLN A 429 -14.30 4.05 16.79
C GLN A 429 -14.01 4.06 18.30
N LEU A 430 -13.07 4.91 18.76
CA LEU A 430 -12.58 4.87 20.14
C LEU A 430 -13.70 5.09 21.18
N ARG A 431 -14.75 5.86 20.86
CA ARG A 431 -15.91 6.04 21.72
C ARG A 431 -16.58 4.72 22.07
N ASP A 432 -16.92 3.93 21.05
CA ASP A 432 -17.60 2.65 21.22
C ASP A 432 -16.66 1.62 21.87
N ALA A 433 -15.39 1.63 21.48
CA ALA A 433 -14.37 0.79 22.10
C ALA A 433 -14.24 1.05 23.60
N LEU A 434 -14.15 2.32 24.02
CA LEU A 434 -14.07 2.69 25.45
C LEU A 434 -15.36 2.37 26.20
N ALA A 435 -16.53 2.41 25.55
CA ALA A 435 -17.79 2.00 26.15
C ALA A 435 -17.89 0.46 26.35
N ALA A 436 -17.24 -0.32 25.49
CA ALA A 436 -17.16 -1.78 25.60
C ALA A 436 -16.15 -2.24 26.67
N ILE A 437 -15.13 -1.43 26.97
CA ILE A 437 -14.13 -1.72 28.00
C ILE A 437 -14.73 -1.45 29.39
N PRO A 438 -14.64 -2.40 30.35
CA PRO A 438 -15.08 -2.17 31.73
C PRO A 438 -14.46 -0.89 32.31
N PRO A 439 -15.25 -0.01 32.95
CA PRO A 439 -14.74 1.24 33.49
C PRO A 439 -13.53 1.03 34.41
N ALA A 440 -12.49 1.84 34.21
CA ALA A 440 -11.27 1.79 35.00
C ALA A 440 -10.92 3.18 35.55
N LYS A 441 -10.20 3.24 36.67
CA LYS A 441 -9.64 4.52 37.16
C LYS A 441 -8.48 4.99 36.29
N ARG A 442 -7.68 4.05 35.77
CA ARG A 442 -6.51 4.33 34.94
C ARG A 442 -6.60 3.64 33.58
N TYR A 443 -6.30 4.39 32.52
CA TYR A 443 -6.22 3.89 31.16
C TYR A 443 -4.80 4.07 30.62
N VAL A 444 -4.19 3.00 30.12
CA VAL A 444 -2.86 3.02 29.53
C VAL A 444 -2.94 2.68 28.06
N PHE A 445 -2.66 3.66 27.21
CA PHE A 445 -2.66 3.49 25.77
C PHE A 445 -1.29 2.98 25.29
N THR A 446 -1.32 1.99 24.40
CA THR A 446 -0.14 1.46 23.72
C THR A 446 -0.41 1.22 22.24
N CYS A 447 0.67 1.09 21.49
CA CYS A 447 0.74 0.54 20.15
C CYS A 447 2.18 0.04 19.95
N GLY A 448 2.58 -0.36 18.74
CA GLY A 448 3.94 -0.86 18.49
C GLY A 448 5.06 0.03 19.09
N SER A 449 5.04 1.33 18.81
CA SER A 449 6.09 2.30 19.20
C SER A 449 5.62 3.45 20.10
N SER A 450 4.38 3.42 20.60
CA SER A 450 3.64 4.52 21.25
C SER A 450 3.20 5.69 20.35
N LEU A 451 3.66 5.79 19.10
CA LEU A 451 3.35 6.92 18.21
C LEU A 451 1.84 7.13 18.02
N LEU A 452 1.12 6.11 17.58
CA LEU A 452 -0.34 6.17 17.39
C LEU A 452 -1.09 6.29 18.73
N ALA A 453 -0.57 5.63 19.77
CA ALA A 453 -1.15 5.64 21.10
C ALA A 453 -1.23 7.05 21.72
N ARG A 454 -0.28 7.94 21.39
CA ARG A 454 -0.31 9.34 21.87
C ARG A 454 -1.51 10.11 21.33
N PHE A 455 -1.85 9.93 20.06
CA PHE A 455 -3.03 10.56 19.48
C PHE A 455 -4.32 9.93 20.02
N ALA A 456 -4.38 8.60 20.17
CA ALA A 456 -5.53 7.94 20.77
C ALA A 456 -5.76 8.36 22.23
N ALA A 457 -4.70 8.54 23.02
CA ALA A 457 -4.79 9.02 24.39
C ALA A 457 -5.32 10.47 24.48
N ASP A 458 -4.98 11.32 23.50
CA ASP A 458 -5.52 12.68 23.41
C ASP A 458 -7.01 12.67 23.09
N ASP A 459 -7.42 11.88 22.09
CA ASP A 459 -8.84 11.69 21.74
C ASP A 459 -9.66 11.17 22.94
N ALA A 460 -9.09 10.26 23.74
CA ALA A 460 -9.73 9.69 24.92
C ALA A 460 -10.04 10.71 26.02
N ARG A 461 -9.32 11.84 26.10
CA ARG A 461 -9.57 12.88 27.11
C ARG A 461 -10.96 13.49 27.00
N ALA A 462 -11.53 13.53 25.79
CA ALA A 462 -12.88 14.04 25.54
C ALA A 462 -13.96 12.97 25.72
N LEU A 463 -13.57 11.69 25.82
CA LEU A 463 -14.48 10.54 25.87
C LEU A 463 -14.60 9.93 27.27
N LEU A 464 -13.56 10.10 28.11
CA LEU A 464 -13.51 9.58 29.46
C LEU A 464 -13.84 10.65 30.51
N PRO A 465 -14.25 10.27 31.73
CA PRO A 465 -14.42 11.21 32.83
C PRO A 465 -13.15 11.99 33.12
N GLU A 466 -13.27 13.26 33.55
CA GLU A 466 -12.12 14.11 33.91
C GLU A 466 -11.23 13.50 35.01
N SER A 467 -11.78 12.61 35.84
CA SER A 467 -11.07 11.89 36.89
C SER A 467 -10.24 10.70 36.39
N ALA A 468 -10.35 10.32 35.11
CA ALA A 468 -9.62 9.19 34.55
C ALA A 468 -8.11 9.52 34.42
N ASP A 469 -7.27 8.65 34.95
CA ASP A 469 -5.81 8.75 34.81
C ASP A 469 -5.38 8.15 33.46
N ILE A 470 -5.18 9.01 32.46
CA ILE A 470 -4.79 8.61 31.09
C ILE A 470 -3.27 8.65 30.95
N ARG A 471 -2.67 7.51 30.59
CA ARG A 471 -1.22 7.35 30.37
C ARG A 471 -0.91 6.77 28.99
N VAL A 472 0.30 7.01 28.52
CA VAL A 472 0.87 6.35 27.34
C VAL A 472 2.08 5.52 27.75
N LEU A 473 2.17 4.29 27.26
CA LEU A 473 3.32 3.43 27.51
C LEU A 473 4.56 3.94 26.77
N THR A 474 5.61 4.30 27.50
CA THR A 474 6.88 4.76 26.90
C THR A 474 7.46 3.69 25.97
N GLY A 475 7.67 4.03 24.69
CA GLY A 475 8.20 3.12 23.68
C GLY A 475 7.21 2.02 23.22
N GLY A 476 5.99 2.03 23.75
CA GLY A 476 4.92 1.12 23.35
C GLY A 476 5.20 -0.35 23.66
N THR A 477 4.50 -1.23 22.95
CA THR A 477 4.62 -2.68 23.10
C THR A 477 6.02 -3.17 22.71
N ALA A 478 6.75 -2.47 21.83
CA ALA A 478 8.15 -2.78 21.54
C ALA A 478 9.04 -2.67 22.79
N ALA A 479 8.96 -1.55 23.52
CA ALA A 479 9.73 -1.38 24.76
C ALA A 479 9.32 -2.37 25.87
N TRP A 480 8.05 -2.79 25.89
CA TRP A 480 7.60 -3.87 26.77
C TRP A 480 8.28 -5.21 26.44
N ILE A 481 8.41 -5.53 25.15
CA ILE A 481 9.12 -6.73 24.66
C ILE A 481 10.61 -6.65 24.99
N ASP A 482 11.24 -5.50 24.74
CA ASP A 482 12.68 -5.29 25.00
C ASP A 482 13.00 -5.41 26.51
N ALA A 483 12.04 -5.10 27.37
CA ALA A 483 12.14 -5.30 28.82
C ALA A 483 11.96 -6.76 29.26
N GLY A 484 11.75 -7.70 28.33
CA GLY A 484 11.56 -9.12 28.62
C GLY A 484 10.28 -9.44 29.40
N LEU A 485 9.26 -8.57 29.32
CA LEU A 485 8.02 -8.72 30.07
C LEU A 485 7.06 -9.71 29.37
N PRO A 486 6.14 -10.36 30.11
CA PRO A 486 5.24 -11.38 29.56
C PRO A 486 4.33 -10.84 28.45
N LEU A 487 3.97 -11.69 27.50
CA LEU A 487 3.07 -11.37 26.37
C LEU A 487 1.90 -12.35 26.33
N GLU A 488 0.76 -11.88 25.80
CA GLU A 488 -0.34 -12.72 25.33
C GLU A 488 -0.39 -12.73 23.80
N SER A 489 -1.06 -13.73 23.23
CA SER A 489 -1.29 -13.90 21.79
C SER A 489 -2.73 -14.41 21.58
N GLY A 490 -3.26 -14.23 20.37
CA GLY A 490 -4.64 -14.56 20.02
C GLY A 490 -5.61 -13.39 20.21
N GLU A 491 -6.89 -13.65 19.99
CA GLU A 491 -7.98 -12.67 20.12
C GLU A 491 -8.51 -12.66 21.56
N THR A 492 -7.69 -12.22 22.52
CA THR A 492 -8.05 -12.34 23.95
C THR A 492 -9.13 -11.33 24.36
N ARG A 493 -9.01 -10.06 23.96
CA ARG A 493 -9.95 -8.98 24.30
C ARG A 493 -10.11 -7.97 23.16
N LEU A 494 -11.21 -8.07 22.42
CA LEU A 494 -11.52 -7.16 21.31
C LEU A 494 -12.60 -6.15 21.74
N ALA A 495 -12.22 -4.88 21.91
CA ALA A 495 -13.18 -3.79 22.15
C ALA A 495 -13.73 -3.21 20.83
N SER A 496 -13.07 -3.51 19.70
CA SER A 496 -13.52 -3.15 18.36
C SER A 496 -13.51 -4.39 17.44
N PRO A 497 -14.38 -4.43 16.41
CA PRO A 497 -14.27 -5.44 15.38
C PRO A 497 -12.96 -5.26 14.59
N ARG A 498 -12.42 -6.36 14.05
CA ARG A 498 -11.15 -6.39 13.29
C ARG A 498 -11.35 -5.98 11.83
N VAL A 499 -11.79 -4.75 11.62
CA VAL A 499 -12.04 -4.15 10.29
C VAL A 499 -10.86 -3.30 9.79
N ASP A 500 -9.79 -3.20 10.58
CA ASP A 500 -8.59 -2.40 10.30
C ASP A 500 -7.70 -2.95 9.18
N ARG A 501 -7.97 -4.18 8.72
CA ARG A 501 -7.29 -4.83 7.60
C ARG A 501 -8.26 -5.66 6.78
N TYR A 502 -8.26 -5.45 5.47
CA TYR A 502 -8.96 -6.29 4.51
C TYR A 502 -8.29 -7.67 4.40
N ARG A 503 -9.09 -8.74 4.47
CA ARG A 503 -8.59 -10.12 4.26
C ARG A 503 -8.43 -10.39 2.77
N ARG A 504 -7.29 -9.99 2.24
CA ARG A 504 -6.89 -10.17 0.83
C ARG A 504 -6.91 -11.65 0.44
N PRO A 505 -7.75 -12.09 -0.53
CA PRO A 505 -7.84 -13.48 -0.95
C PRO A 505 -6.54 -14.05 -1.55
N TYR A 506 -5.64 -13.16 -1.99
CA TYR A 506 -4.35 -13.45 -2.60
C TYR A 506 -3.16 -13.41 -1.64
N GLU A 507 -3.37 -13.19 -0.34
CA GLU A 507 -2.32 -13.27 0.68
C GLU A 507 -2.56 -14.45 1.63
N GLY A 508 -1.49 -15.16 2.00
CA GLY A 508 -1.57 -16.30 2.91
C GLY A 508 -2.02 -17.60 2.22
N THR A 509 -2.33 -18.62 3.02
CA THR A 509 -2.67 -19.97 2.52
C THR A 509 -3.95 -20.55 3.12
N ASP A 510 -4.70 -19.75 3.87
CA ASP A 510 -5.85 -20.14 4.68
C ASP A 510 -7.18 -19.53 4.17
N ASN A 511 -7.16 -18.85 3.02
CA ASN A 511 -8.38 -18.36 2.38
C ASN A 511 -9.17 -19.54 1.78
N ALA A 512 -10.49 -19.47 1.88
CA ALA A 512 -11.37 -20.48 1.29
C ALA A 512 -11.31 -20.42 -0.24
N ALA A 513 -11.39 -21.58 -0.91
CA ALA A 513 -11.37 -21.67 -2.38
C ALA A 513 -12.44 -20.79 -3.05
N ALA A 514 -13.63 -20.67 -2.44
CA ALA A 514 -14.71 -19.82 -2.95
C ALA A 514 -14.34 -18.32 -2.93
N ALA A 515 -13.62 -17.85 -1.90
CA ALA A 515 -13.17 -16.47 -1.82
C ALA A 515 -12.06 -16.19 -2.85
N MET A 516 -11.16 -17.16 -3.06
CA MET A 516 -10.14 -17.07 -4.11
C MET A 516 -10.76 -17.05 -5.51
N GLN A 517 -11.78 -17.86 -5.78
CA GLN A 517 -12.48 -17.85 -7.07
C GLN A 517 -13.25 -16.54 -7.28
N ALA A 518 -13.98 -16.06 -6.27
CA ALA A 518 -14.70 -14.79 -6.35
C ALA A 518 -13.76 -13.60 -6.64
N TYR A 519 -12.53 -13.63 -6.12
CA TYR A 519 -11.50 -12.65 -6.45
C TYR A 519 -11.13 -12.67 -7.94
N LEU A 520 -10.93 -13.85 -8.53
CA LEU A 520 -10.64 -13.97 -9.96
C LEU A 520 -11.84 -13.52 -10.81
N ASP A 521 -13.05 -13.93 -10.44
CA ASP A 521 -14.28 -13.54 -11.14
C ASP A 521 -14.48 -12.01 -11.13
N TRP A 522 -14.11 -11.36 -10.03
CA TRP A 522 -14.09 -9.91 -9.94
C TRP A 522 -13.03 -9.27 -10.86
N GLU A 523 -11.79 -9.79 -10.89
CA GLU A 523 -10.73 -9.27 -11.77
C GLU A 523 -11.17 -9.29 -13.26
N TYR A 524 -11.81 -10.36 -13.72
CA TYR A 524 -12.32 -10.43 -15.11
C TYR A 524 -13.35 -9.35 -15.46
N GLY A 525 -14.09 -8.85 -14.47
CA GLY A 525 -15.09 -7.79 -14.65
C GLY A 525 -14.54 -6.36 -14.63
N LEU A 526 -13.24 -6.17 -14.35
CA LEU A 526 -12.65 -4.84 -14.15
C LEU A 526 -12.62 -3.99 -15.42
N VAL A 527 -12.38 -4.58 -16.59
CA VAL A 527 -12.33 -3.85 -17.87
C VAL A 527 -13.66 -3.16 -18.16
N ASP A 528 -14.79 -3.81 -17.87
CA ASP A 528 -16.11 -3.22 -18.10
C ASP A 528 -16.48 -2.19 -17.02
N GLN A 529 -16.00 -2.35 -15.79
CA GLN A 529 -16.11 -1.31 -14.75
C GLN A 529 -15.31 -0.06 -15.14
N LEU A 530 -14.09 -0.21 -15.67
CA LEU A 530 -13.29 0.92 -16.17
C LEU A 530 -14.01 1.70 -17.27
N LYS A 531 -14.69 1.01 -18.20
CA LYS A 531 -15.49 1.67 -19.25
C LYS A 531 -16.66 2.47 -18.68
N ARG A 532 -17.31 1.98 -17.61
CA ARG A 532 -18.41 2.69 -16.94
C ARG A 532 -17.90 3.91 -16.15
N ASP A 533 -16.77 3.76 -15.45
CA ASP A 533 -16.12 4.88 -14.76
C ASP A 533 -15.65 5.95 -15.77
N GLY A 534 -14.83 5.58 -16.74
CA GLY A 534 -14.40 6.44 -17.85
C GLY A 534 -13.50 7.62 -17.45
N THR A 535 -12.83 7.58 -16.29
CA THR A 535 -11.92 8.65 -15.83
C THR A 535 -10.44 8.24 -15.82
N HIS A 536 -10.13 7.01 -16.24
CA HIS A 536 -8.84 6.39 -15.93
C HIS A 536 -7.65 6.89 -16.76
N HIS A 537 -7.87 7.30 -18.01
CA HIS A 537 -6.81 7.72 -18.96
C HIS A 537 -5.74 6.66 -19.23
N PHE A 538 -6.07 5.39 -19.04
CA PHE A 538 -5.15 4.29 -19.35
C PHE A 538 -4.89 4.19 -20.85
N ASN A 539 -3.63 3.91 -21.19
CA ASN A 539 -3.18 3.70 -22.55
C ASN A 539 -2.14 2.58 -22.55
N VAL A 540 -2.20 1.64 -23.49
CA VAL A 540 -1.25 0.52 -23.55
C VAL A 540 -0.44 0.64 -24.84
N ILE A 541 0.88 0.62 -24.72
CA ILE A 541 1.84 0.80 -25.83
C ILE A 541 2.09 -0.46 -26.65
#